data_AF-A0A852Z7Y5-F1
#
_entry.id   AF-A0A852Z7Y5-F1
#
_cell.length_a   1.000
_cell.length_b   1.000
_cell.length_c   1.000
_cell.angle_alpha   90.00
_cell.angle_beta   90.00
_cell.angle_gamma   90.00
#
_symmetry.space_group_name_H-M   'P 1'
#
loop_
_entity.id
_entity.type
_entity.pdbx_description
1 polymer ?
#
loop_
_entity_poly.entity_id
_entity_poly.type
_entity_poly.pdbx_seq_one_letter_code
_entity_poly.pdbx_strand_id
1 'polypeptide(L)'
;MVAVVTAWVAYSSRYSPLSTGTFSAPETRSVKALTDGVAPTRYIVDAAAGQHGRIAYDLANDGRFPVRVDGLASDHAYGITAAGWVPVPGNGELMGGHASDVRPFPVTIEPGEWVVVWVTVTKPRCQSGQQSPIEEVPLRWSALGRHHVYKLPLSETAGGIREIALCHPPRALRHLEFPES
;
A
#
# COMPACT_ATOMS: atom_id res chain seq x y z
N MET A 1 7.36 -19.86 -36.23
CA MET A 1 8.23 -19.53 -35.07
C MET A 1 8.09 -18.05 -34.66
N VAL A 2 8.16 -17.09 -35.59
CA VAL A 2 8.01 -15.64 -35.30
C VAL A 2 6.70 -15.30 -34.58
N ALA A 3 5.55 -15.83 -35.02
CA ALA A 3 4.25 -15.52 -34.40
C ALA A 3 4.14 -15.94 -32.92
N VAL A 4 4.77 -17.06 -32.53
CA VAL A 4 4.74 -17.56 -31.14
C VAL A 4 5.60 -16.68 -30.24
N VAL A 5 6.77 -16.23 -30.73
CA VAL A 5 7.63 -15.30 -30.00
C VAL A 5 6.93 -13.95 -29.81
N THR A 6 6.29 -13.41 -30.85
CA THR A 6 5.56 -12.13 -30.75
C THR A 6 4.36 -12.24 -29.80
N ALA A 7 3.59 -13.32 -29.86
CA ALA A 7 2.49 -13.57 -28.94
C ALA A 7 2.96 -13.68 -27.48
N TRP A 8 4.09 -14.36 -27.24
CA TRP A 8 4.67 -14.50 -25.91
C TRP A 8 5.19 -13.18 -25.34
N VAL A 9 5.89 -12.39 -26.16
CA VAL A 9 6.36 -11.05 -25.77
C VAL A 9 5.19 -10.12 -25.46
N ALA A 10 4.12 -10.17 -26.27
CA ALA A 10 2.91 -9.39 -26.03
C ALA A 10 2.20 -9.82 -24.75
N TYR A 11 2.03 -11.13 -24.53
CA TYR A 11 1.41 -11.66 -23.32
C TYR A 11 2.19 -11.27 -22.06
N SER A 12 3.50 -11.55 -22.01
CA SER A 12 4.36 -11.19 -20.88
C SER A 12 4.38 -9.67 -20.64
N SER A 13 4.29 -8.83 -21.67
CA SER A 13 4.24 -7.36 -21.49
C SER A 13 2.96 -6.83 -20.84
N ARG A 14 1.84 -7.54 -21.03
CA ARG A 14 0.50 -7.13 -20.56
C ARG A 14 0.03 -7.91 -19.36
N TYR A 15 0.81 -8.89 -18.91
CA TYR A 15 0.53 -9.63 -17.69
C TYR A 15 0.51 -8.64 -16.52
N SER A 16 -0.63 -8.57 -15.83
CA SER A 16 -0.86 -7.68 -14.69
C SER A 16 -1.71 -8.41 -13.66
N PRO A 17 -1.13 -9.40 -12.97
CA PRO A 17 -1.87 -10.30 -12.08
C PRO A 17 -2.05 -9.75 -10.67
N LEU A 18 -1.37 -8.66 -10.33
CA LEU A 18 -1.42 -8.07 -9.00
C LEU A 18 -2.73 -7.31 -8.84
N SER A 19 -3.36 -7.53 -7.70
CA SER A 19 -4.57 -6.86 -7.27
C SER A 19 -4.47 -6.51 -5.80
N THR A 20 -5.39 -5.65 -5.36
CA THR A 20 -5.59 -5.33 -3.96
C THR A 20 -7.03 -5.59 -3.60
N GLY A 21 -7.26 -6.05 -2.38
CA GLY A 21 -8.60 -6.32 -1.87
C GLY A 21 -9.16 -5.09 -1.17
N THR A 22 -9.69 -5.29 0.03
CA THR A 22 -10.38 -4.26 0.80
C THR A 22 -9.68 -3.97 2.12
N PHE A 23 -8.59 -4.67 2.41
CA PHE A 23 -7.91 -4.54 3.69
C PHE A 23 -6.98 -3.33 3.69
N SER A 24 -7.18 -2.44 4.66
CA SER A 24 -6.17 -1.48 5.07
C SER A 24 -6.21 -1.24 6.56
N ALA A 25 -5.05 -1.00 7.18
CA ALA A 25 -4.96 -0.79 8.63
C ALA A 25 -3.78 0.12 9.01
N PRO A 26 -3.96 1.11 9.89
CA PRO A 26 -2.85 1.90 10.41
C PRO A 26 -2.13 1.16 11.54
N GLU A 27 -0.80 1.22 11.59
CA GLU A 27 0.01 0.60 12.67
C GLU A 27 0.04 1.45 13.94
N THR A 28 0.03 2.77 13.76
CA THR A 28 0.66 3.70 14.69
C THR A 28 -0.32 4.73 15.24
N ARG A 29 -0.06 5.21 16.47
CA ARG A 29 -0.68 6.43 17.01
C ARG A 29 -0.48 7.68 16.12
N SER A 30 0.53 7.68 15.27
CA SER A 30 0.85 8.74 14.31
C SER A 30 0.03 8.68 13.01
N VAL A 31 -0.83 7.67 12.85
CA VAL A 31 -1.78 7.59 11.75
C VAL A 31 -3.18 7.41 12.32
N LYS A 32 -4.12 8.24 11.87
CA LYS A 32 -5.50 8.22 12.34
C LYS A 32 -6.45 8.02 11.18
N ALA A 33 -7.52 7.27 11.40
CA ALA A 33 -8.62 7.17 10.45
C ALA A 33 -9.51 8.41 10.59
N LEU A 34 -9.69 9.14 9.48
CA LEU A 34 -10.75 10.14 9.36
C LEU A 34 -12.05 9.41 8.99
N THR A 35 -13.13 9.72 9.69
CA THR A 35 -14.46 9.14 9.46
C THR A 35 -15.42 10.21 8.95
N ASP A 36 -16.42 9.81 8.15
CA ASP A 36 -17.59 10.66 7.85
C ASP A 36 -18.69 10.54 8.92
N GLY A 37 -18.44 9.77 9.99
CA GLY A 37 -19.39 9.44 11.05
C GLY A 37 -20.09 8.09 10.85
N VAL A 38 -19.86 7.43 9.71
CA VAL A 38 -20.39 6.09 9.40
C VAL A 38 -19.25 5.11 9.14
N ALA A 39 -18.19 5.54 8.44
CA ALA A 39 -17.03 4.71 8.17
C ALA A 39 -15.73 5.53 8.02
N PRO A 40 -14.56 4.92 8.24
CA PRO A 40 -13.28 5.48 7.81
C PRO A 40 -13.31 5.81 6.31
N THR A 41 -12.85 7.01 5.94
CA THR A 41 -12.76 7.50 4.56
C THR A 41 -11.32 7.69 4.09
N ARG A 42 -10.40 8.03 4.99
CA ARG A 42 -8.96 8.19 4.69
C ARG A 42 -8.08 8.06 5.93
N TYR A 43 -6.80 7.82 5.73
CA TYR A 43 -5.79 7.90 6.78
C TYR A 43 -5.11 9.26 6.80
N ILE A 44 -4.90 9.80 7.99
CA ILE A 44 -4.20 11.05 8.22
C ILE A 44 -2.94 10.77 9.02
N VAL A 45 -1.79 11.24 8.54
CA VAL A 45 -0.56 11.19 9.32
C VAL A 45 -0.57 12.33 10.33
N ASP A 46 -0.94 12.04 11.57
CA ASP A 46 -0.95 12.98 12.71
C ASP A 46 0.35 12.83 13.52
N ALA A 47 1.48 13.12 12.86
CA ALA A 47 2.81 13.09 13.43
C ALA A 47 3.46 14.48 13.35
N ALA A 48 4.53 14.70 14.12
CA ALA A 48 5.37 15.88 13.90
C ALA A 48 6.11 15.79 12.56
N ALA A 49 6.47 16.93 11.97
CA ALA A 49 7.24 16.94 10.72
C ALA A 49 8.56 16.16 10.88
N GLY A 50 8.86 15.29 9.93
CA GLY A 50 10.00 14.36 9.96
C GLY A 50 9.72 13.01 10.64
N GLN A 51 8.58 12.85 11.31
CA GLN A 51 8.19 11.56 11.91
C GLN A 51 7.44 10.67 10.91
N HIS A 52 7.37 9.38 11.23
CA HIS A 52 6.81 8.37 10.36
C HIS A 52 5.41 7.94 10.76
N GLY A 53 4.63 7.54 9.75
CA GLY A 53 3.39 6.78 9.88
C GLY A 53 3.49 5.50 9.06
N ARG A 54 2.79 4.45 9.49
CA ARG A 54 2.74 3.18 8.76
C ARG A 54 1.32 2.71 8.53
N ILE A 55 1.04 2.28 7.31
CA ILE A 55 -0.25 1.79 6.87
C ILE A 55 -0.05 0.48 6.13
N ALA A 56 -0.83 -0.52 6.49
CA ALA A 56 -0.90 -1.83 5.86
C ALA A 56 -1.95 -1.84 4.74
N TYR A 57 -1.64 -2.55 3.67
CA TYR A 57 -2.50 -2.81 2.51
C TYR A 57 -2.35 -4.26 2.08
N ASP A 58 -3.40 -4.91 1.59
CA ASP A 58 -3.27 -6.22 0.97
C ASP A 58 -2.72 -6.14 -0.47
N LEU A 59 -1.98 -7.16 -0.87
CA LEU A 59 -1.49 -7.34 -2.23
C LEU A 59 -1.59 -8.82 -2.60
N ALA A 60 -2.44 -9.12 -3.57
CA ALA A 60 -2.72 -10.48 -4.02
C ALA A 60 -2.13 -10.75 -5.42
N ASN A 61 -1.87 -12.02 -5.70
CA ASN A 61 -1.54 -12.50 -7.04
C ASN A 61 -2.71 -13.35 -7.58
N ASP A 62 -3.61 -12.72 -8.34
CA ASP A 62 -4.74 -13.40 -8.99
C ASP A 62 -4.36 -14.04 -10.34
N GLY A 63 -3.06 -14.01 -10.66
CA GLY A 63 -2.51 -14.56 -11.88
C GLY A 63 -2.34 -16.07 -11.86
N ARG A 64 -1.74 -16.59 -12.92
CA ARG A 64 -1.43 -18.03 -13.09
C ARG A 64 0.04 -18.36 -12.82
N PHE A 65 0.87 -17.34 -12.65
CA PHE A 65 2.31 -17.48 -12.48
C PHE A 65 2.75 -16.77 -11.21
N PRO A 66 3.81 -17.26 -10.54
CA PRO A 66 4.39 -16.58 -9.38
C PRO A 66 4.87 -15.18 -9.77
N VAL A 67 4.70 -14.23 -8.84
CA VAL A 67 5.13 -12.84 -9.01
C VAL A 67 6.14 -12.50 -7.94
N ARG A 68 7.30 -12.01 -8.36
CA ARG A 68 8.31 -11.48 -7.43
C ARG A 68 8.14 -9.98 -7.31
N VAL A 69 7.74 -9.50 -6.14
CA VAL A 69 7.71 -8.07 -5.82
C VAL A 69 9.07 -7.65 -5.30
N ASP A 70 9.70 -6.69 -5.98
CA ASP A 70 11.07 -6.24 -5.72
C ASP A 70 11.14 -5.04 -4.77
N GLY A 71 10.02 -4.36 -4.51
CA GLY A 71 9.90 -3.22 -3.61
C GLY A 71 9.29 -1.98 -4.27
N LEU A 72 9.52 -0.80 -3.69
CA LEU A 72 9.05 0.47 -4.26
C LEU A 72 9.72 0.73 -5.62
N ALA A 73 8.93 1.24 -6.57
CA ALA A 73 9.46 1.80 -7.80
C ALA A 73 10.18 3.13 -7.51
N SER A 74 11.08 3.55 -8.40
CA SER A 74 11.89 4.77 -8.23
C SER A 74 11.08 6.07 -8.30
N ASP A 75 9.89 6.02 -8.88
CA ASP A 75 8.96 7.14 -9.11
C ASP A 75 7.85 7.24 -8.04
N HIS A 76 8.08 6.71 -6.84
CA HIS A 76 7.11 6.80 -5.74
C HIS A 76 6.84 8.23 -5.30
N ALA A 77 5.60 8.47 -4.85
CA ALA A 77 5.15 9.78 -4.42
C ALA A 77 5.99 10.34 -3.25
N TYR A 78 6.14 11.67 -3.25
CA TYR A 78 6.82 12.39 -2.16
C TYR A 78 6.17 12.05 -0.82
N GLY A 79 7.00 11.63 0.14
CA GLY A 79 6.58 11.25 1.49
C GLY A 79 6.45 9.75 1.70
N ILE A 80 6.36 8.91 0.68
CA ILE A 80 6.62 7.47 0.83
C ILE A 80 8.12 7.28 1.00
N THR A 81 8.54 6.54 2.02
CA THR A 81 9.97 6.39 2.38
C THR A 81 10.43 4.95 2.44
N ALA A 82 9.53 4.02 2.72
CA ALA A 82 9.83 2.59 2.65
C ALA A 82 8.55 1.80 2.40
N ALA A 83 8.69 0.61 1.84
CA ALA A 83 7.66 -0.41 1.89
C ALA A 83 8.31 -1.74 2.29
N GLY A 84 7.57 -2.54 3.05
CA GLY A 84 7.92 -3.90 3.42
C GLY A 84 6.69 -4.80 3.35
N TRP A 85 6.85 -6.07 3.68
CA TRP A 85 5.77 -7.05 3.59
C TRP A 85 5.72 -7.98 4.80
N VAL A 86 4.55 -8.54 5.05
CA VAL A 86 4.30 -9.55 6.09
C VAL A 86 3.48 -10.70 5.48
N PRO A 87 3.79 -11.98 5.79
CA PRO A 87 2.94 -13.10 5.38
C PRO A 87 1.58 -13.04 6.09
N VAL A 88 0.53 -13.44 5.39
CA VAL A 88 -0.86 -13.42 5.90
C VAL A 88 -1.09 -14.34 7.10
N PRO A 89 -0.62 -15.60 7.11
CA PRO A 89 -0.57 -16.36 8.35
C PRO A 89 0.61 -15.85 9.17
N GLY A 90 0.41 -14.73 9.86
CA GLY A 90 1.31 -14.29 10.93
C GLY A 90 1.24 -15.21 12.14
N ASN A 91 2.24 -15.14 13.01
CA ASN A 91 2.21 -15.78 14.33
C ASN A 91 1.27 -14.99 15.25
N GLY A 92 -0.03 -15.21 15.12
CA GLY A 92 -1.06 -14.48 15.88
C GLY A 92 -2.18 -14.03 14.95
N GLU A 93 -3.42 -14.07 15.44
CA GLU A 93 -4.68 -13.97 14.69
C GLU A 93 -4.96 -12.59 14.03
N LEU A 94 -3.95 -11.74 13.86
CA LEU A 94 -4.07 -10.39 13.29
C LEU A 94 -3.70 -10.37 11.81
N MET A 95 -4.69 -10.04 10.96
CA MET A 95 -4.48 -9.78 9.53
C MET A 95 -3.42 -8.67 9.36
N GLY A 96 -2.32 -9.01 8.69
CA GLY A 96 -1.22 -8.08 8.40
C GLY A 96 -0.08 -8.03 9.41
N GLY A 97 -0.18 -8.80 10.50
CA GLY A 97 0.85 -8.90 11.54
C GLY A 97 1.20 -7.58 12.21
N HIS A 98 2.27 -7.59 13.00
CA HIS A 98 2.77 -6.40 13.68
C HIS A 98 3.85 -5.68 12.86
N ALA A 99 4.08 -4.42 13.21
CA ALA A 99 5.21 -3.60 12.79
C ALA A 99 6.56 -4.34 12.74
N SER A 100 6.79 -5.16 13.77
CA SER A 100 8.03 -5.91 13.98
C SER A 100 8.18 -7.07 13.01
N ASP A 101 7.09 -7.51 12.40
CA ASP A 101 7.07 -8.65 11.48
C ASP A 101 7.39 -8.21 10.04
N VAL A 102 7.46 -6.89 9.81
CA VAL A 102 7.69 -6.29 8.49
C VAL A 102 9.07 -6.68 7.98
N ARG A 103 9.07 -7.38 6.85
CA ARG A 103 10.26 -7.83 6.14
C ARG A 103 10.56 -6.89 4.98
N PRO A 104 11.84 -6.64 4.66
CA PRO A 104 12.18 -5.96 3.43
C PRO A 104 11.78 -6.82 2.22
N PHE A 105 11.46 -6.16 1.11
CA PHE A 105 11.41 -6.81 -0.20
C PHE A 105 12.81 -7.33 -0.59
N PRO A 106 12.90 -8.38 -1.41
CA PRO A 106 11.84 -8.95 -2.25
C PRO A 106 10.98 -10.03 -1.59
N VAL A 107 9.80 -10.28 -2.17
CA VAL A 107 8.92 -11.42 -1.85
C VAL A 107 8.40 -12.06 -3.14
N THR A 108 8.22 -13.37 -3.14
CA THR A 108 7.49 -14.07 -4.19
C THR A 108 6.10 -14.40 -3.67
N ILE A 109 5.07 -14.02 -4.42
CA ILE A 109 3.65 -14.32 -4.13
C ILE A 109 3.21 -15.39 -5.13
N GLU A 110 2.85 -16.57 -4.64
CA GLU A 110 2.36 -17.65 -5.51
C GLU A 110 0.94 -17.34 -6.04
N PRO A 111 0.50 -18.00 -7.12
CA PRO A 111 -0.87 -17.86 -7.61
C PRO A 111 -1.93 -18.13 -6.53
N GLY A 112 -2.86 -17.20 -6.35
CA GLY A 112 -3.92 -17.27 -5.33
C GLY A 112 -3.46 -16.92 -3.90
N GLU A 113 -2.18 -16.62 -3.71
CA GLU A 113 -1.68 -16.10 -2.44
C GLU A 113 -1.74 -14.57 -2.40
N TRP A 114 -1.65 -14.04 -1.19
CA TRP A 114 -1.55 -12.62 -0.93
C TRP A 114 -0.61 -12.36 0.24
N VAL A 115 -0.11 -11.14 0.32
CA VAL A 115 0.71 -10.62 1.41
C VAL A 115 0.13 -9.30 1.89
N VAL A 116 0.57 -8.84 3.06
CA VAL A 116 0.29 -7.47 3.50
C VAL A 116 1.51 -6.61 3.27
N VAL A 117 1.35 -5.52 2.53
CA VAL A 117 2.34 -4.50 2.25
C VAL A 117 2.20 -3.38 3.28
N TRP A 118 3.26 -3.17 4.05
CA TRP A 118 3.37 -2.05 4.98
C TRP A 118 4.08 -0.88 4.30
N VAL A 119 3.38 0.24 4.18
CA VAL A 119 3.87 1.48 3.58
C VAL A 119 4.25 2.44 4.68
N THR A 120 5.52 2.82 4.73
CA THR A 120 6.04 3.83 5.65
C THR A 120 6.10 5.18 4.97
N VAL A 121 5.38 6.14 5.54
CA VAL A 121 5.34 7.53 5.10
C VAL A 121 6.02 8.45 6.11
N THR A 122 6.60 9.55 5.63
CA THR A 122 7.21 10.58 6.47
C THR A 122 6.40 11.87 6.36
N LYS A 123 6.00 12.42 7.50
CA LYS A 123 5.27 13.68 7.58
C LYS A 123 6.16 14.83 7.08
N PRO A 124 5.79 15.52 5.99
CA PRO A 124 6.53 16.71 5.58
C PRO A 124 6.16 17.91 6.46
N ARG A 125 6.89 19.02 6.30
CA ARG A 125 6.44 20.30 6.83
C ARG A 125 5.19 20.74 6.05
N CYS A 126 4.06 20.85 6.74
CA CYS A 126 2.79 21.27 6.13
C CYS A 126 2.58 22.77 6.31
N GLN A 127 2.17 23.44 5.24
CA GLN A 127 1.67 24.81 5.31
C GLN A 127 0.19 24.82 5.74
N SER A 128 -0.28 25.96 6.26
CA SER A 128 -1.69 26.11 6.63
C SER A 128 -2.59 25.89 5.42
N GLY A 129 -3.58 25.00 5.54
CA GLY A 129 -4.51 24.66 4.46
C GLY A 129 -3.96 23.70 3.40
N GLN A 130 -2.69 23.30 3.48
CA GLN A 130 -2.10 22.35 2.55
C GLN A 130 -2.75 20.97 2.68
N GLN A 131 -3.04 20.37 1.53
CA GLN A 131 -3.41 18.97 1.41
C GLN A 131 -2.36 18.28 0.54
N SER A 132 -1.99 17.06 0.92
CA SER A 132 -1.00 16.28 0.18
C SER A 132 -1.39 14.82 0.29
N PRO A 133 -2.34 14.36 -0.56
CA PRO A 133 -2.77 12.98 -0.59
C PRO A 133 -1.72 12.11 -1.31
N ILE A 134 -1.65 10.85 -0.90
CA ILE A 134 -1.04 9.76 -1.65
C ILE A 134 -2.19 8.86 -2.08
N GLU A 135 -2.34 8.73 -3.39
CA GLU A 135 -3.42 7.98 -4.04
C GLU A 135 -2.95 6.64 -4.60
N GLU A 136 -1.65 6.45 -4.76
CA GLU A 136 -1.08 5.20 -5.26
C GLU A 136 0.30 4.92 -4.65
N VAL A 137 0.64 3.64 -4.52
CA VAL A 137 1.97 3.16 -4.13
C VAL A 137 2.55 2.33 -5.26
N PRO A 138 3.54 2.84 -6.00
CA PRO A 138 4.10 2.09 -7.12
C PRO A 138 5.07 1.03 -6.61
N LEU A 139 4.74 -0.23 -6.88
CA LEU A 139 5.54 -1.40 -6.55
C LEU A 139 6.16 -1.97 -7.82
N ARG A 140 7.49 -2.12 -7.82
CA ARG A 140 8.21 -2.84 -8.85
C ARG A 140 8.06 -4.34 -8.62
N TRP A 141 7.76 -5.07 -9.69
CA TRP A 141 7.65 -6.52 -9.64
C TRP A 141 8.16 -7.16 -10.93
N SER A 142 8.36 -8.46 -10.90
CA SER A 142 8.76 -9.26 -12.05
C SER A 142 8.05 -10.60 -12.13
N ALA A 143 7.72 -11.01 -13.35
CA ALA A 143 7.29 -12.35 -13.71
C ALA A 143 7.63 -12.60 -15.18
N LEU A 144 7.70 -13.87 -15.59
CA LEU A 144 7.91 -14.26 -16.99
C LEU A 144 9.15 -13.59 -17.65
N GLY A 145 10.19 -13.31 -16.85
CA GLY A 145 11.43 -12.66 -17.32
C GLY A 145 11.31 -11.16 -17.62
N ARG A 146 10.25 -10.48 -17.16
CA ARG A 146 10.05 -9.04 -17.35
C ARG A 146 9.81 -8.32 -16.04
N HIS A 147 10.18 -7.04 -16.02
CA HIS A 147 9.87 -6.13 -14.92
C HIS A 147 8.69 -5.23 -15.28
N HIS A 148 7.90 -4.93 -14.27
CA HIS A 148 6.68 -4.16 -14.35
C HIS A 148 6.58 -3.24 -13.13
N VAL A 149 5.68 -2.26 -13.20
CA VAL A 149 5.28 -1.45 -12.06
C VAL A 149 3.78 -1.64 -11.89
N TYR A 150 3.38 -2.08 -10.70
CA TYR A 150 1.99 -2.08 -10.28
C TYR A 150 1.74 -0.86 -9.42
N LYS A 151 0.78 -0.03 -9.82
CA LYS A 151 0.34 1.13 -9.05
C LYS A 151 -0.75 0.66 -8.11
N LEU A 152 -0.37 0.34 -6.87
CA LEU A 152 -1.30 -0.07 -5.83
C LEU A 152 -2.26 1.09 -5.55
N PRO A 153 -3.55 0.99 -5.92
CA PRO A 153 -4.48 2.11 -5.80
C PRO A 153 -4.93 2.28 -4.34
N LEU A 154 -4.93 3.52 -3.84
CA LEU A 154 -5.34 3.86 -2.47
C LEU A 154 -6.74 4.48 -2.36
N SER A 155 -7.47 4.66 -3.47
CA SER A 155 -8.71 5.45 -3.51
C SER A 155 -10.00 4.65 -3.25
N GLU A 156 -11.04 5.36 -2.81
CA GLU A 156 -12.36 4.87 -2.32
C GLU A 156 -13.12 3.95 -3.31
N THR A 157 -12.75 3.94 -4.58
CA THR A 157 -13.43 3.13 -5.61
C THR A 157 -13.14 1.63 -5.52
N ALA A 158 -12.15 1.20 -4.72
CA ALA A 158 -11.77 -0.20 -4.55
C ALA A 158 -12.10 -0.78 -3.15
N GLY A 159 -13.30 -0.49 -2.63
CA GLY A 159 -13.96 -1.39 -1.68
C GLY A 159 -13.40 -1.52 -0.26
N GLY A 160 -12.42 -0.73 0.17
CA GLY A 160 -11.92 -0.80 1.56
C GLY A 160 -10.53 -0.21 1.79
N ILE A 161 -9.77 0.01 0.71
CA ILE A 161 -8.51 0.72 0.74
C ILE A 161 -8.75 2.23 0.94
N ARG A 162 -7.82 2.88 1.63
CA ARG A 162 -7.92 4.28 2.06
C ARG A 162 -6.68 5.08 1.68
N GLU A 163 -6.92 6.30 1.20
CA GLU A 163 -5.89 7.27 0.82
C GLU A 163 -5.11 7.74 2.04
N ILE A 164 -3.86 8.16 1.84
CA ILE A 164 -3.01 8.71 2.90
C ILE A 164 -2.90 10.23 2.72
N ALA A 165 -3.42 11.01 3.66
CA ALA A 165 -3.20 12.44 3.72
C ALA A 165 -1.97 12.77 4.58
N LEU A 166 -0.87 13.18 3.94
CA LEU A 166 0.33 13.65 4.62
C LEU A 166 0.12 15.02 5.25
N CYS A 167 -0.60 15.92 4.58
CA CYS A 167 -0.99 17.22 5.11
C CYS A 167 -2.51 17.35 5.13
N HIS A 168 -3.03 17.97 6.18
CA HIS A 168 -4.46 18.16 6.37
C HIS A 168 -4.73 19.50 7.07
N PRO A 169 -5.88 20.13 6.84
CA PRO A 169 -6.27 21.30 7.61
C PRO A 169 -6.56 20.91 9.07
N PRO A 170 -6.37 21.82 10.05
CA PRO A 170 -6.62 21.52 11.47
C PRO A 170 -8.04 21.00 11.75
N ARG A 171 -9.03 21.48 11.00
CA ARG A 171 -10.43 21.05 11.13
C ARG A 171 -10.67 19.55 10.85
N ALA A 172 -9.79 18.91 10.08
CA ALA A 172 -9.92 17.48 9.78
C ALA A 172 -9.79 16.61 11.03
N LEU A 173 -9.05 17.07 12.06
CA LEU A 173 -8.89 16.34 13.31
C LEU A 173 -10.18 16.27 14.16
N ARG A 174 -11.24 16.98 13.78
CA ARG A 174 -12.54 16.93 14.48
C ARG A 174 -13.37 15.71 14.12
N HIS A 175 -13.01 14.98 13.07
CA HIS A 175 -13.76 13.84 12.53
C HIS A 175 -12.94 12.55 12.61
N LEU A 176 -12.20 12.36 13.70
CA LEU A 176 -11.38 11.17 13.90
C LEU A 176 -12.19 10.09 14.60
N GLU A 177 -12.05 8.84 14.15
CA GLU A 177 -12.41 7.68 14.96
C GLU A 177 -11.32 7.48 16.02
N PHE A 178 -11.66 7.69 17.28
CA PHE A 178 -10.84 7.19 18.39
C PHE A 178 -11.44 5.86 18.84
N PRO A 179 -10.71 4.74 18.82
CA PRO A 179 -10.86 3.77 19.89
C PRO A 179 -10.20 4.40 21.12
N GLU A 180 -11.01 4.87 22.06
CA GLU A 180 -10.53 5.03 23.44
C GLU A 180 -10.20 3.64 23.99
N SER A 181 -8.93 3.38 24.28
CA SER A 181 -8.46 2.62 25.47
C SER A 181 -6.93 2.68 25.59
#